data_AF-A0A1F7CXL3-F1
#
_entry.id   AF-A0A1F7CXL3-F1
#
_cell.length_a   1.000
_cell.length_b   1.000
_cell.length_c   1.000
_cell.angle_alpha   90.00
_cell.angle_beta   90.00
_cell.angle_gamma   90.00
#
_symmetry.space_group_name_H-M   'P 1'
#
loop_
_entity.id
_entity.type
_entity.pdbx_description
1 polymer ?
#
loop_
_entity_poly.entity_id
_entity_poly.type
_entity_poly.pdbx_seq_one_letter_code
_entity_poly.pdbx_strand_id
1 'polypeptide(L)'
;MANTKQASGLATVQNLYLMQMELIGFLQGGIRSEGQAKEAKQCLRQFAVLLDEADPRYMGGEDVVATLLGIQEEMSARLKVRAARSRAAKQAAAKRTEKIKK
;
A
#
# COMPACT_ATOMS: atom_id res chain seq x y z
N MET A 1 -28.47 16.28 17.19
CA MET A 1 -27.00 16.10 17.24
C MET A 1 -26.54 15.10 16.16
N ALA A 2 -26.80 15.37 14.88
CA ALA A 2 -26.52 14.43 13.77
C ALA A 2 -25.26 14.79 12.94
N ASN A 3 -24.56 15.88 13.27
CA ASN A 3 -23.59 16.49 12.36
C ASN A 3 -22.14 15.99 12.50
N THR A 4 -21.79 15.36 13.63
CA THR A 4 -20.41 14.92 13.90
C THR A 4 -20.05 13.60 13.22
N LYS A 5 -20.99 12.65 13.11
CA LYS A 5 -20.77 11.36 12.43
C LYS A 5 -20.68 11.49 10.91
N GLN A 6 -21.43 12.41 10.31
CA GLN A 6 -21.36 12.68 8.87
C GLN A 6 -20.05 13.36 8.48
N ALA A 7 -19.58 14.31 9.30
CA ALA A 7 -18.27 14.93 9.12
C ALA A 7 -17.13 13.91 9.29
N SER A 8 -17.24 12.95 10.21
CA SER A 8 -16.22 11.92 10.38
C SER A 8 -16.20 10.93 9.22
N GLY A 9 -17.35 10.45 8.74
CA GLY A 9 -17.43 9.50 7.62
C GLY A 9 -16.88 10.08 6.31
N LEU A 10 -17.23 11.33 6.00
CA LEU A 10 -16.71 12.01 4.81
C LEU A 10 -15.20 12.28 4.93
N ALA A 11 -14.71 12.65 6.12
CA ALA A 11 -13.28 12.84 6.35
C ALA A 11 -12.47 11.54 6.20
N THR A 12 -13.01 10.40 6.66
CA THR A 12 -12.38 9.08 6.46
C THR A 12 -12.24 8.77 4.97
N VAL A 13 -13.30 8.98 4.19
CA VAL A 13 -13.28 8.76 2.73
C VAL A 13 -12.33 9.73 2.02
N GLN A 14 -12.28 10.99 2.44
CA GLN A 14 -11.34 11.96 1.89
C GLN A 14 -9.88 11.53 2.14
N ASN A 15 -9.56 11.09 3.36
CA ASN A 15 -8.23 10.57 3.69
C ASN A 15 -7.90 9.30 2.92
N LEU A 16 -8.89 8.42 2.70
CA LEU A 16 -8.74 7.22 1.89
C LEU A 16 -8.33 7.57 0.45
N TYR A 17 -8.99 8.55 -0.17
CA TYR A 17 -8.65 8.99 -1.52
C TYR A 17 -7.29 9.67 -1.64
N LEU A 18 -6.88 10.42 -0.61
CA LEU A 18 -5.51 10.97 -0.57
C LEU A 18 -4.48 9.83 -0.54
N MET A 19 -4.69 8.82 0.30
CA MET A 19 -3.79 7.65 0.34
C MET A 19 -3.86 6.82 -0.95
N GLN A 20 -5.01 6.75 -1.61
CA GLN A 20 -5.12 6.12 -2.93
C GLN A 20 -4.14 6.77 -3.93
N MET A 21 -4.11 8.11 -3.98
CA MET A 21 -3.22 8.85 -4.88
C MET A 21 -1.75 8.59 -4.57
N GLU A 22 -1.38 8.54 -3.29
CA GLU A 22 -0.02 8.19 -2.87
C GLU A 22 0.37 6.76 -3.31
N LEU A 23 -0.52 5.79 -3.10
CA LEU A 23 -0.32 4.41 -3.55
C LEU A 23 -0.16 4.31 -5.07
N ILE A 24 -1.01 5.00 -5.83
CA ILE A 24 -0.88 5.09 -7.30
C ILE A 24 0.48 5.68 -7.68
N GLY A 25 0.94 6.71 -6.98
CA GLY A 25 2.27 7.29 -7.16
C GLY A 25 3.39 6.25 -6.99
N PHE A 26 3.32 5.40 -5.96
CA PHE A 26 4.26 4.30 -5.77
C PHE A 26 4.15 3.21 -6.85
N LEU A 27 2.94 2.90 -7.32
CA LEU A 27 2.71 1.94 -8.40
C LEU A 27 3.28 2.43 -9.73
N GLN A 28 3.08 3.70 -10.07
CA GLN A 28 3.56 4.30 -11.33
C GLN A 28 5.06 4.57 -11.30
N GLY A 29 5.57 5.22 -10.24
CA GLY A 29 6.99 5.59 -10.13
C GLY A 29 7.92 4.40 -9.84
N GLY A 30 7.36 3.33 -9.27
CA GLY A 30 8.05 2.13 -8.85
C GLY A 30 8.87 2.32 -7.56
N ILE A 31 9.01 1.25 -6.79
CA ILE A 31 9.73 1.27 -5.52
C ILE A 31 11.20 0.89 -5.70
N ARG A 32 12.08 1.88 -5.66
CA ARG A 32 13.51 1.70 -5.96
C ARG A 32 14.32 1.47 -4.69
N SER A 33 14.02 2.18 -3.60
CA SER A 33 14.77 2.08 -2.34
C SER A 33 14.05 1.31 -1.23
N GLU A 34 14.81 0.84 -0.23
CA GLU A 34 14.20 0.25 0.98
C GLU A 34 13.37 1.26 1.78
N GLY A 35 13.74 2.56 1.75
CA GLY A 35 12.95 3.64 2.36
C GLY A 35 11.57 3.75 1.73
N GLN A 36 11.51 3.88 0.40
CA GLN A 36 10.25 3.92 -0.34
C GLN A 36 9.40 2.66 -0.11
N ALA A 37 10.02 1.50 0.08
CA ALA A 37 9.28 0.28 0.38
C ALA A 37 8.67 0.26 1.79
N LYS A 38 9.30 0.93 2.76
CA LYS A 38 8.75 1.11 4.10
C LYS A 38 7.59 2.10 4.08
N GLU A 39 7.77 3.23 3.40
CA GLU A 39 6.73 4.25 3.20
C GLU A 39 5.51 3.67 2.50
N ALA A 40 5.70 3.00 1.36
CA ALA A 40 4.61 2.34 0.64
C ALA A 40 3.90 1.26 1.49
N LYS A 41 4.63 0.54 2.36
CA LYS A 41 4.03 -0.42 3.31
C LYS A 41 3.22 0.26 4.42
N GLN A 42 3.64 1.45 4.84
CA GLN A 42 2.93 2.21 5.86
C GLN A 42 1.66 2.82 5.26
N CYS A 43 1.79 3.47 4.11
CA CYS A 43 0.67 4.02 3.33
C CYS A 43 -0.36 2.92 3.02
N LEU A 44 0.08 1.74 2.53
CA LEU A 44 -0.83 0.60 2.27
C LEU A 44 -1.57 0.12 3.53
N ARG A 45 -0.90 0.11 4.69
CA ARG A 45 -1.54 -0.31 5.94
C ARG A 45 -2.59 0.70 6.40
N GLN A 46 -2.28 1.99 6.32
CA GLN A 46 -3.22 3.03 6.68
C GLN A 46 -4.39 3.08 5.70
N PHE A 47 -4.13 2.92 4.40
CA PHE A 47 -5.16 2.79 3.37
C PHE A 47 -6.11 1.62 3.65
N ALA A 48 -5.57 0.44 4.01
CA ALA A 48 -6.40 -0.73 4.32
C ALA A 48 -7.31 -0.51 5.54
N VAL A 49 -6.80 0.17 6.59
CA VAL A 49 -7.62 0.53 7.77
C VAL A 49 -8.72 1.50 7.38
N LEU A 50 -8.37 2.56 6.63
CA LEU A 50 -9.35 3.54 6.18
C LEU A 50 -10.40 2.93 5.24
N LEU A 51 -10.03 1.92 4.44
CA LEU A 51 -10.93 1.24 3.53
C LEU A 51 -11.96 0.39 4.28
N ASP A 52 -11.56 -0.22 5.39
CA ASP A 52 -12.43 -1.01 6.29
C ASP A 52 -13.36 -0.10 7.12
N GLU A 53 -12.88 1.08 7.51
CA GLU A 53 -13.64 2.06 8.30
C GLU A 53 -14.53 2.98 7.46
N ALA A 54 -14.28 3.09 6.15
CA ALA A 54 -15.00 4.00 5.28
C ALA A 54 -16.47 3.59 5.15
N ASP A 55 -17.37 4.56 5.31
CA ASP A 55 -18.80 4.33 5.14
C ASP A 55 -19.13 4.26 3.62
N PRO A 56 -19.63 3.12 3.12
CA PRO A 56 -19.93 2.89 1.70
C PRO A 56 -20.86 3.94 1.09
N ARG A 57 -21.71 4.57 1.91
CA ARG A 57 -22.65 5.63 1.46
C ARG A 57 -21.94 6.86 0.91
N TYR A 58 -20.69 7.10 1.34
CA TYR A 58 -19.89 8.25 0.92
C TYR A 58 -18.79 7.88 -0.09
N MET A 59 -18.63 6.59 -0.41
CA MET A 59 -17.57 6.10 -1.31
C MET A 59 -17.93 6.23 -2.80
N GLY A 60 -19.16 6.62 -3.15
CA GLY A 60 -19.55 6.84 -4.54
C GLY A 60 -19.94 5.57 -5.31
N GLY A 61 -20.19 4.45 -4.62
CA GLY A 61 -20.74 3.22 -5.20
C GLY A 61 -19.85 1.99 -5.06
N GLU A 62 -20.38 0.83 -5.44
CA GLU A 62 -19.71 -0.47 -5.34
C GLU A 62 -18.48 -0.58 -6.27
N ASP A 63 -18.57 -0.03 -7.48
CA ASP A 63 -17.47 -0.02 -8.46
C ASP A 63 -16.21 0.69 -7.92
N VAL A 64 -16.41 1.73 -7.12
CA VAL A 64 -15.32 2.48 -6.50
C VAL A 64 -14.63 1.64 -5.43
N VAL A 65 -15.41 0.93 -4.61
CA VAL A 65 -14.88 -0.01 -3.60
C VAL A 65 -14.06 -1.12 -4.26
N ALA A 66 -14.58 -1.72 -5.33
CA ALA A 66 -13.87 -2.74 -6.10
C ALA A 66 -12.53 -2.21 -6.65
N THR A 67 -12.53 -0.97 -7.15
CA THR A 67 -11.31 -0.31 -7.64
C THR A 67 -10.28 -0.08 -6.53
N LEU A 68 -10.73 0.36 -5.35
CA LEU A 68 -9.87 0.61 -4.18
C LEU A 68 -9.24 -0.70 -3.65
N LEU A 69 -10.04 -1.78 -3.61
CA LEU A 69 -9.55 -3.12 -3.27
C LEU A 69 -8.51 -3.61 -4.29
N GLY A 70 -8.74 -3.38 -5.58
CA GLY A 70 -7.77 -3.70 -6.63
C GLY A 70 -6.41 -3.01 -6.44
N ILE A 71 -6.42 -1.73 -6.05
CA ILE A 71 -5.19 -0.98 -5.75
C ILE A 71 -4.46 -1.58 -4.54
N GLN A 72 -5.19 -1.95 -3.48
CA GLN A 72 -4.63 -2.59 -2.31
C GLN A 72 -3.94 -3.92 -2.66
N GLU A 73 -4.60 -4.75 -3.47
CA GLU A 73 -4.07 -6.04 -3.92
C GLU A 73 -2.83 -5.87 -4.79
N GLU A 74 -2.87 -4.97 -5.77
CA GLU A 74 -1.74 -4.72 -6.66
C GLU A 74 -0.52 -4.23 -5.87
N MET A 75 -0.70 -3.26 -4.99
CA MET A 75 0.38 -2.73 -4.14
C MET A 75 0.97 -3.82 -3.25
N SER A 76 0.11 -4.65 -2.64
CA SER A 76 0.52 -5.80 -1.83
C SER A 76 1.37 -6.79 -2.63
N ALA A 77 0.95 -7.11 -3.87
CA ALA A 77 1.67 -8.01 -4.75
C ALA A 77 3.04 -7.44 -5.12
N ARG A 78 3.13 -6.16 -5.50
CA ARG A 78 4.40 -5.51 -5.84
C ARG A 78 5.39 -5.50 -4.67
N LEU A 79 4.91 -5.20 -3.47
CA LEU A 79 5.74 -5.24 -2.26
C LEU A 79 6.24 -6.65 -1.93
N LYS A 80 5.41 -7.68 -2.13
CA LYS A 80 5.80 -9.09 -1.96
C LYS A 80 6.89 -9.48 -2.96
N VAL A 81 6.72 -9.18 -4.25
CA VAL A 81 7.71 -9.47 -5.30
C VAL A 81 9.05 -8.79 -4.99
N ARG A 82 9.03 -7.52 -4.58
CA ARG A 82 10.25 -6.80 -4.20
C ARG A 82 10.95 -7.44 -3.00
N ALA A 83 10.20 -7.84 -1.98
CA ALA A 83 10.76 -8.50 -0.81
C ALA A 83 11.43 -9.83 -1.18
N ALA A 84 10.81 -10.62 -2.07
CA ALA A 84 11.39 -11.86 -2.58
C ALA A 84 12.71 -11.61 -3.34
N ARG A 85 12.75 -10.61 -4.22
CA ARG A 85 13.97 -10.22 -4.96
C ARG A 85 15.11 -9.79 -4.02
N SER A 86 14.79 -8.98 -3.00
CA SER A 86 15.78 -8.54 -2.00
C SER A 86 16.37 -9.73 -1.22
N ARG A 87 15.53 -10.69 -0.79
CA ARG A 87 16.01 -11.91 -0.11
C ARG A 87 16.90 -12.76 -1.00
N ALA A 88 16.52 -12.97 -2.26
CA ALA A 88 17.32 -13.73 -3.21
C ALA A 88 18.70 -13.10 -3.45
N ALA A 89 18.76 -11.76 -3.59
CA ALA A 89 20.01 -11.02 -3.74
C ALA A 89 20.93 -11.18 -2.51
N LYS A 90 20.38 -11.08 -1.29
CA LYS A 90 21.14 -11.30 -0.04
C LYS A 90 21.70 -12.73 0.05
N GLN A 91 20.91 -13.73 -0.31
CA GLN A 91 21.38 -15.14 -0.32
C GLN A 91 22.46 -15.39 -1.37
N ALA A 92 22.35 -14.80 -2.56
CA ALA A 92 23.37 -14.91 -3.60
C ALA A 92 24.70 -14.25 -3.19
N ALA A 93 24.63 -13.09 -2.52
CA ALA A 93 25.81 -12.43 -1.98
C ALA A 93 26.51 -13.26 -0.89
N ALA A 94 25.75 -13.83 0.05
CA ALA A 94 26.27 -14.69 1.12
C ALA A 94 27.02 -15.92 0.55
N LYS A 95 26.42 -16.61 -0.44
CA LYS A 95 27.04 -17.77 -1.11
C LYS A 95 28.33 -17.40 -1.86
N ARG A 96 28.42 -16.20 -2.44
CA ARG A 96 29.64 -15.71 -3.10
C ARG A 96 30.76 -15.47 -2.09
N THR A 97 30.44 -14.85 -0.96
CA THR A 97 31.43 -14.59 0.11
C THR A 97 31.96 -15.86 0.77
N GLU A 98 31.16 -16.93 0.89
CA GLU A 98 31.63 -18.24 1.38
C GLU A 98 32.60 -18.94 0.41
N LYS A 99 32.37 -18.81 -0.91
CA LYS A 99 33.25 -19.40 -1.92
C LYS A 99 34.61 -18.71 -2.04
N ILE A 100 34.72 -17.44 -1.65
CA ILE A 100 35.99 -16.68 -1.72
C ILE A 100 36.87 -16.94 -0.48
N LYS A 101 36.30 -17.49 0.61
CA LYS A 101 37.03 -17.84 1.84
C LYS A 101 37.51 -19.29 1.90
N LYS A 102 37.19 -20.12 0.89
CA LYS A 102 37.71 -21.47 0.70
C LYS A 102 38.74 -21.46 -0.42
#